data_AF-A0A7L1NP06-F1
#
_entry.id   AF-A0A7L1NP06-F1
#
_cell.length_a   1.000
_cell.length_b   1.000
_cell.length_c   1.000
_cell.angle_alpha   90.00
_cell.angle_beta   90.00
_cell.angle_gamma   90.00
#
_symmetry.space_group_name_H-M   'P 1'
#
loop_
_entity.id
_entity.type
_entity.pdbx_description
1 polymer ?
#
loop_
_entity_poly.entity_id
_entity_poly.type
_entity_poly.pdbx_seq_one_letter_code
_entity_poly.pdbx_strand_id
1 'polypeptide(L)'
;HSQCALWKDNACCTANTSEEAHQDQSYLYWFNWDHCGVMPQRCKRHFIQDTCLYECSPNLGPWIDQADSSWRKERMLHVPLCREDCEQWWEDCQDAVTCKVNWHKGWNWTTGTNQCPQGSLCQKFKFVFPTPADLCEKIWSNSYRASPYHRGSGRCIQMWFDPTLGNPNVAVARFYA
;
A
#
# COMPACT_ATOMS: atom_id res chain seq x y z
N HIS A 1 -10.70 -10.18 5.26
CA HIS A 1 -10.12 -10.80 6.48
C HIS A 1 -8.80 -11.54 6.21
N SER A 2 -8.70 -12.42 5.20
CA SER A 2 -7.57 -13.37 5.05
C SER A 2 -6.16 -12.75 5.05
N GLN A 3 -5.92 -11.69 4.28
CA GLN A 3 -4.59 -11.07 4.14
C GLN A 3 -4.17 -10.29 5.40
N CYS A 4 -5.13 -9.69 6.09
CA CYS A 4 -4.86 -8.93 7.32
C CYS A 4 -4.62 -9.85 8.53
N ALA A 5 -4.86 -11.16 8.41
CA ALA A 5 -4.65 -12.11 9.51
C ALA A 5 -3.17 -12.18 9.98
N LEU A 6 -2.23 -11.66 9.18
CA LEU A 6 -0.82 -11.52 9.58
C LEU A 6 -0.63 -10.64 10.83
N TRP A 7 -1.58 -9.75 11.13
CA TRP A 7 -1.53 -8.87 12.31
C TRP A 7 -2.46 -9.31 13.45
N LYS A 8 -3.09 -10.49 13.37
CA LYS A 8 -4.13 -10.93 14.33
C LYS A 8 -3.70 -10.86 15.80
N ASP A 9 -2.42 -11.09 16.09
CA ASP A 9 -1.92 -11.17 17.46
C ASP A 9 -1.70 -9.77 18.10
N ASN A 10 -1.48 -8.75 17.27
CA ASN A 10 -1.36 -7.35 17.70
C ASN A 10 -1.61 -6.41 16.51
N ALA A 11 -2.79 -5.79 16.45
CA ALA A 11 -3.22 -4.95 15.34
C ALA A 11 -3.78 -3.60 15.81
N CYS A 12 -3.61 -2.58 14.97
CA CYS A 12 -4.29 -1.29 15.08
C CYS A 12 -5.69 -1.26 14.44
N CYS A 13 -5.97 -2.19 13.52
CA CYS A 13 -7.23 -2.26 12.81
C CYS A 13 -8.29 -3.06 13.56
N THR A 14 -9.56 -2.82 13.22
CA THR A 14 -10.68 -3.65 13.70
C THR A 14 -10.96 -4.82 12.75
N ALA A 15 -11.75 -5.80 13.21
CA ALA A 15 -12.21 -6.89 12.33
C ALA A 15 -12.96 -6.37 11.10
N ASN A 16 -13.85 -5.37 11.28
CA ASN A 16 -14.60 -4.73 10.20
C ASN A 16 -13.66 -4.07 9.17
N THR A 17 -12.69 -3.29 9.65
CA THR A 17 -11.62 -2.71 8.79
C THR A 17 -10.90 -3.80 7.99
N SER A 18 -10.58 -4.93 8.61
CA SER A 18 -9.88 -6.05 7.96
C SER A 18 -10.72 -6.76 6.89
N GLU A 19 -12.04 -6.77 7.02
CA GLU A 19 -12.95 -7.31 6.01
C GLU A 19 -13.04 -6.37 4.82
N GLU A 20 -13.15 -5.08 5.10
CA GLU A 20 -13.38 -4.02 4.11
C GLU A 20 -12.12 -3.67 3.32
N ALA A 21 -10.94 -3.93 3.88
CA ALA A 21 -9.69 -3.89 3.12
C ALA A 21 -9.71 -4.83 1.88
N HIS A 22 -10.59 -5.84 1.85
CA HIS A 22 -10.70 -6.80 0.76
C HIS A 22 -11.84 -6.49 -0.23
N GLN A 23 -12.67 -5.50 0.06
CA GLN A 23 -13.81 -5.13 -0.77
C GLN A 23 -13.44 -4.01 -1.74
N ASP A 24 -13.99 -4.07 -2.95
CA ASP A 24 -13.89 -2.96 -3.90
C ASP A 24 -14.76 -1.80 -3.45
N GLN A 25 -14.24 -0.58 -3.58
CA GLN A 25 -14.97 0.64 -3.19
C GLN A 25 -15.49 0.57 -1.74
N SER A 26 -14.74 -0.08 -0.86
CA SER A 26 -15.09 -0.27 0.54
C SER A 26 -15.25 1.07 1.27
N TYR A 27 -15.93 1.05 2.42
CA TYR A 27 -16.20 2.30 3.15
C TYR A 27 -14.92 3.02 3.59
N LEU A 28 -13.77 2.31 3.65
CA LEU A 28 -12.49 2.87 4.10
C LEU A 28 -12.12 4.11 3.28
N TYR A 29 -12.22 3.99 1.95
CA TYR A 29 -11.74 5.00 1.01
C TYR A 29 -12.62 5.20 -0.22
N TRP A 30 -13.68 4.39 -0.38
CA TRP A 30 -14.50 4.34 -1.60
C TRP A 30 -13.67 4.16 -2.88
N PHE A 31 -12.53 3.48 -2.73
CA PHE A 31 -11.49 3.41 -3.75
C PHE A 31 -11.76 2.30 -4.77
N ASN A 32 -11.79 2.67 -6.04
CA ASN A 32 -11.91 1.82 -7.20
C ASN A 32 -10.52 1.40 -7.69
N TRP A 33 -10.17 0.14 -7.46
CA TRP A 33 -8.97 -0.49 -8.02
C TRP A 33 -9.06 -0.66 -9.55
N ASP A 34 -10.28 -0.71 -10.10
CA ASP A 34 -10.57 -1.00 -11.51
C ASP A 34 -10.82 0.28 -12.35
N HIS A 35 -10.22 1.41 -11.96
CA HIS A 35 -10.41 2.72 -12.61
C HIS A 35 -9.93 2.79 -14.08
N CYS A 36 -9.21 1.78 -14.56
CA CYS A 36 -8.79 1.61 -15.96
C CYS A 36 -9.21 0.24 -16.54
N GLY A 37 -10.25 -0.38 -15.98
CA GLY A 37 -10.65 -1.76 -16.25
C GLY A 37 -10.22 -2.70 -15.13
N VAL A 38 -10.66 -3.97 -15.22
CA VAL A 38 -10.47 -4.96 -14.15
C VAL A 38 -8.98 -5.17 -13.84
N MET A 39 -8.58 -4.89 -12.60
CA MET A 39 -7.24 -5.11 -12.11
C MET A 39 -6.98 -6.62 -11.95
N PRO A 40 -5.86 -7.15 -12.49
CA PRO A 40 -5.49 -8.55 -12.29
C PRO A 40 -5.37 -8.89 -10.79
N GLN A 41 -5.92 -10.03 -10.39
CA GLN A 41 -5.93 -10.44 -8.97
C GLN A 41 -4.53 -10.52 -8.34
N ARG A 42 -3.51 -10.93 -9.13
CA ARG A 42 -2.10 -10.97 -8.71
C ARG A 42 -1.55 -9.59 -8.34
N CYS A 43 -2.06 -8.53 -8.95
CA CYS A 43 -1.71 -7.15 -8.66
C CYS A 43 -2.52 -6.62 -7.47
N LYS A 44 -3.85 -6.83 -7.53
CA LYS A 44 -4.81 -6.36 -6.51
C LYS A 44 -4.49 -6.85 -5.10
N ARG A 45 -4.01 -8.10 -4.95
CA ARG A 45 -3.60 -8.64 -3.64
C ARG A 45 -2.56 -7.75 -2.94
N HIS A 46 -1.64 -7.12 -3.67
CA HIS A 46 -0.62 -6.25 -3.08
C HIS A 46 -1.22 -4.95 -2.53
N PHE A 47 -2.21 -4.38 -3.21
CA PHE A 47 -2.95 -3.22 -2.71
C PHE A 47 -3.79 -3.53 -1.46
N ILE A 48 -4.36 -4.74 -1.40
CA ILE A 48 -5.05 -5.21 -0.19
C ILE A 48 -4.04 -5.42 0.94
N GLN A 49 -2.90 -6.04 0.66
CA GLN A 49 -1.85 -6.26 1.65
C GLN A 49 -1.26 -4.95 2.19
N ASP A 50 -1.07 -3.96 1.31
CA ASP A 50 -0.67 -2.59 1.66
C ASP A 50 -1.70 -1.94 2.59
N THR A 51 -2.98 -2.06 2.24
CA THR A 51 -4.08 -1.59 3.11
C THR A 51 -4.02 -2.28 4.48
N CYS A 52 -3.82 -3.60 4.53
CA CYS A 52 -3.66 -4.31 5.80
C CYS A 52 -2.43 -3.81 6.59
N LEU A 53 -1.29 -3.57 5.95
CA LEU A 53 -0.10 -3.03 6.63
C LEU A 53 -0.39 -1.64 7.19
N TYR A 54 -0.99 -0.74 6.39
CA TYR A 54 -1.30 0.63 6.79
C TYR A 54 -2.30 0.69 7.95
N GLU A 55 -3.38 -0.09 7.86
CA GLU A 55 -4.46 -0.06 8.86
C GLU A 55 -4.11 -0.86 10.12
N CYS A 56 -3.40 -1.98 9.97
CA CYS A 56 -3.25 -2.95 11.06
C CYS A 56 -1.88 -2.90 11.75
N SER A 57 -0.82 -2.39 11.14
CA SER A 57 0.53 -2.53 11.70
C SER A 57 0.78 -1.61 12.90
N PRO A 58 1.08 -2.14 14.09
CA PRO A 58 1.51 -1.34 15.24
C PRO A 58 2.99 -0.96 15.16
N ASN A 59 3.68 -1.30 14.08
CA ASN A 59 5.14 -1.19 13.95
C ASN A 59 5.58 -0.09 12.97
N LEU A 60 4.67 0.81 12.59
CA LEU A 60 4.98 1.93 11.70
C LEU A 60 5.31 3.23 12.45
N GLY A 61 5.27 3.22 13.79
CA GLY A 61 5.50 4.39 14.65
C GLY A 61 6.68 5.30 14.25
N PRO A 62 7.89 4.76 13.97
CA PRO A 62 9.06 5.58 13.59
C PRO A 62 8.89 6.43 12.32
N TRP A 63 7.87 6.16 11.52
CA TRP A 63 7.60 6.82 10.23
C TRP A 63 6.27 7.55 10.21
N ILE A 64 5.62 7.72 11.38
CA ILE A 64 4.41 8.52 11.49
C ILE A 64 4.80 10.00 11.51
N ASP A 65 4.16 10.78 10.65
CA ASP A 65 4.33 12.24 10.55
C ASP A 65 2.96 12.93 10.46
N GLN A 66 2.92 14.22 10.79
CA GLN A 66 1.71 15.03 10.70
C GLN A 66 1.26 15.15 9.23
N ALA A 67 -0.04 14.96 9.00
CA ALA A 67 -0.65 15.11 7.69
C ALA A 67 -1.38 16.46 7.60
N ASP A 68 -1.11 17.22 6.54
CA ASP A 68 -1.91 18.39 6.19
C ASP A 68 -3.16 17.94 5.42
N SER A 69 -4.13 17.37 6.14
CA SER A 69 -5.33 16.77 5.54
C SER A 69 -6.56 16.87 6.45
N SER A 70 -7.75 17.03 5.86
CA SER A 70 -9.01 17.12 6.58
C SER A 70 -9.50 15.79 7.17
N TRP A 71 -9.03 14.65 6.66
CA TRP A 71 -9.54 13.32 7.04
C TRP A 71 -8.55 12.48 7.85
N ARG A 72 -7.29 12.89 7.94
CA ARG A 72 -6.28 12.25 8.79
C ARG A 72 -5.37 13.30 9.41
N LYS A 73 -5.09 13.16 10.71
CA LYS A 73 -4.13 14.00 11.43
C LYS A 73 -2.69 13.56 11.16
N GLU A 74 -2.49 12.27 10.90
CA GLU A 74 -1.18 11.65 10.76
C GLU A 74 -1.15 10.71 9.56
N ARG A 75 0.04 10.46 9.01
CA ARG A 75 0.27 9.49 7.94
C ARG A 75 1.64 8.87 8.07
N MET A 76 1.86 7.76 7.38
CA MET A 76 3.20 7.23 7.20
C MET A 76 3.95 7.98 6.08
N LEU A 77 5.25 8.21 6.29
CA LEU A 77 6.18 8.75 5.32
C LEU A 77 7.51 8.00 5.36
N HIS A 78 8.02 7.66 4.17
CA HIS A 78 9.33 7.05 3.98
C HIS A 78 9.56 5.73 4.73
N VAL A 79 8.50 4.94 4.92
CA VAL A 79 8.60 3.59 5.48
C VAL A 79 9.55 2.74 4.59
N PRO A 80 10.64 2.16 5.12
CA PRO A 80 11.64 1.47 4.32
C PRO A 80 11.10 0.10 3.90
N LEU A 81 10.35 0.04 2.80
CA LEU A 81 9.77 -1.20 2.30
C LEU A 81 10.90 -2.12 1.79
N CYS A 82 10.89 -3.39 2.20
CA CYS A 82 11.88 -4.36 1.76
C CYS A 82 11.91 -4.48 0.24
N ARG A 83 13.12 -4.72 -0.28
CA ARG A 83 13.40 -4.76 -1.71
C ARG A 83 12.44 -5.71 -2.45
N GLU A 84 12.32 -6.94 -1.97
CA GLU A 84 11.50 -7.97 -2.63
C GLU A 84 10.01 -7.67 -2.57
N ASP A 85 9.51 -7.08 -1.48
CA ASP A 85 8.10 -6.69 -1.37
C ASP A 85 7.75 -5.64 -2.43
N CYS A 86 8.65 -4.67 -2.65
CA CYS A 86 8.48 -3.64 -3.67
C CYS A 86 8.64 -4.19 -5.10
N GLU A 87 9.68 -4.99 -5.35
CA GLU A 87 9.93 -5.63 -6.66
C GLU A 87 8.78 -6.57 -7.05
N GLN A 88 8.30 -7.40 -6.13
CA GLN A 88 7.21 -8.35 -6.40
C GLN A 88 5.88 -7.65 -6.64
N TRP A 89 5.60 -6.56 -5.91
CA TRP A 89 4.41 -5.75 -6.17
C TRP A 89 4.44 -5.18 -7.59
N TRP A 90 5.56 -4.60 -8.00
CA TRP A 90 5.71 -4.07 -9.35
C TRP A 90 5.61 -5.17 -10.42
N GLU A 91 6.28 -6.29 -10.23
CA GLU A 91 6.31 -7.42 -11.18
C GLU A 91 4.89 -7.97 -11.45
N ASP A 92 4.10 -8.15 -10.39
CA ASP A 92 2.72 -8.65 -10.51
C ASP A 92 1.77 -7.63 -11.14
N CYS A 93 2.09 -6.33 -11.05
CA CYS A 93 1.29 -5.22 -11.55
C CYS A 93 1.71 -4.68 -12.91
N GLN A 94 2.91 -4.99 -13.44
CA GLN A 94 3.49 -4.28 -14.60
C GLN A 94 2.61 -4.25 -15.87
N ASP A 95 1.74 -5.26 -16.06
CA ASP A 95 0.77 -5.36 -17.15
C ASP A 95 -0.64 -4.89 -16.80
N ALA A 96 -0.93 -4.60 -15.53
CA ALA A 96 -2.14 -3.89 -15.14
C ALA A 96 -2.12 -2.46 -15.71
N VAL A 97 -3.25 -1.76 -15.62
CA VAL A 97 -3.44 -0.46 -16.27
C VAL A 97 -3.83 0.59 -15.24
N THR A 98 -3.26 1.79 -15.34
CA THR A 98 -3.65 2.95 -14.54
C THR A 98 -3.51 4.23 -15.38
N CYS A 99 -4.13 5.31 -14.91
CA CYS A 99 -4.07 6.63 -15.54
C CYS A 99 -3.26 7.65 -14.72
N LYS A 100 -2.71 7.25 -13.56
CA LYS A 100 -2.07 8.18 -12.61
C LYS A 100 -0.86 7.57 -11.91
N VAL A 101 0.16 8.42 -11.71
CA VAL A 101 1.36 8.11 -10.90
C VAL A 101 1.10 8.27 -9.41
N ASN A 102 0.26 9.23 -9.01
CA ASN A 102 -0.05 9.52 -7.60
C ASN A 102 -1.52 9.27 -7.34
N TRP A 103 -1.81 8.29 -6.48
CA TRP A 103 -3.15 7.83 -6.15
C TRP A 103 -3.71 8.45 -4.88
N HIS A 104 -2.94 9.27 -4.15
CA HIS A 104 -3.47 10.02 -3.00
C HIS A 104 -4.29 11.24 -3.41
N LYS A 105 -4.06 11.83 -4.59
CA LYS A 105 -4.68 13.11 -4.97
C LYS A 105 -4.95 13.25 -6.46
N GLY A 106 -5.87 14.14 -6.81
CA GLY A 106 -6.17 14.51 -8.19
C GLY A 106 -6.96 13.45 -8.96
N TRP A 107 -7.79 12.67 -8.27
CA TRP A 107 -8.83 11.86 -8.88
C TRP A 107 -10.07 12.71 -9.15
N ASN A 108 -10.89 12.28 -10.11
CA ASN A 108 -12.25 12.78 -10.25
C ASN A 108 -13.19 11.97 -9.34
N TRP A 109 -13.90 12.63 -8.42
CA TRP A 109 -14.80 12.00 -7.46
C TRP A 109 -16.29 12.34 -7.70
N THR A 110 -16.64 12.95 -8.83
CA THR A 110 -18.03 13.43 -9.09
C THR A 110 -19.09 12.32 -9.03
N THR A 111 -18.70 11.06 -9.26
CA THR A 111 -19.59 9.89 -9.20
C THR A 111 -19.57 9.17 -7.85
N GLY A 112 -18.91 9.72 -6.82
CA GLY A 112 -18.78 9.10 -5.49
C GLY A 112 -17.66 8.05 -5.37
N THR A 113 -16.98 7.72 -6.46
CA THR A 113 -15.79 6.85 -6.49
C THR A 113 -14.71 7.49 -7.37
N ASN A 114 -13.44 7.12 -7.17
CA ASN A 114 -12.35 7.70 -7.96
C ASN A 114 -12.41 7.24 -9.43
N GLN A 115 -12.36 8.23 -10.30
CA GLN A 115 -12.28 8.08 -11.74
C GLN A 115 -11.06 8.83 -12.27
N CYS A 116 -10.53 8.35 -13.39
CA CYS A 116 -9.43 9.01 -14.08
C CYS A 116 -9.78 10.48 -14.39
N PRO A 117 -8.90 11.45 -14.04
CA PRO A 117 -9.14 12.85 -14.31
C PRO A 117 -9.17 13.12 -15.82
N GLN A 118 -9.85 14.19 -16.21
CA GLN A 118 -9.96 14.58 -17.61
C GLN A 118 -8.58 14.73 -18.26
N GLY A 119 -8.42 14.18 -19.47
CA GLY A 119 -7.17 14.22 -20.23
C GLY A 119 -6.10 13.20 -19.80
N SER A 120 -6.34 12.41 -18.74
CA SER A 120 -5.48 11.27 -18.43
C SER A 120 -5.80 10.06 -19.30
N LEU A 121 -4.76 9.31 -19.67
CA LEU A 121 -4.87 8.11 -20.49
C LEU A 121 -4.49 6.89 -19.66
N CYS A 122 -5.33 5.86 -19.73
CA CYS A 122 -5.04 4.55 -19.15
C CYS A 122 -3.86 3.91 -19.90
N GLN A 123 -2.79 3.63 -19.18
CA GLN A 123 -1.55 3.05 -19.69
C GLN A 123 -1.09 1.90 -18.78
N LYS A 124 -0.30 0.98 -19.33
CA LYS A 124 0.26 -0.10 -18.51
C LYS A 124 1.08 0.48 -17.35
N PHE A 125 1.02 -0.16 -16.19
CA PHE A 125 1.76 0.23 -15.00
C PHE A 125 3.24 0.44 -15.29
N LYS A 126 3.88 -0.44 -16.08
CA LYS A 126 5.30 -0.28 -16.44
C LYS A 126 5.66 1.02 -17.19
N PHE A 127 4.68 1.67 -17.84
CA PHE A 127 4.91 2.98 -18.47
C PHE A 127 4.68 4.14 -17.50
N VAL A 128 3.76 3.96 -16.54
CA VAL A 128 3.44 4.97 -15.51
C VAL A 128 4.47 4.93 -14.37
N PHE A 129 4.94 3.73 -14.03
CA PHE A 129 5.93 3.40 -13.01
C PHE A 129 7.06 2.58 -13.66
N PRO A 130 8.08 3.24 -14.25
CA PRO A 130 9.15 2.56 -14.99
C PRO A 130 9.98 1.57 -14.16
N THR A 131 10.10 1.79 -12.85
CA THR A 131 10.84 0.93 -11.92
C THR A 131 9.98 0.53 -10.72
N PRO A 132 10.37 -0.53 -9.97
CA PRO A 132 9.72 -0.86 -8.70
C PRO A 132 9.67 0.31 -7.72
N ALA A 133 10.77 1.04 -7.57
CA ALA A 133 10.84 2.22 -6.71
C ALA A 133 9.83 3.31 -7.15
N ASP A 134 9.65 3.52 -8.46
CA ASP A 134 8.65 4.47 -8.95
C ASP A 134 7.23 4.10 -8.46
N LEU A 135 6.88 2.81 -8.45
CA LEU A 135 5.60 2.35 -7.93
C LEU A 135 5.51 2.59 -6.42
N CYS A 136 6.38 1.97 -5.63
CA CYS A 136 6.26 1.92 -4.18
C CYS A 136 6.36 3.32 -3.55
N GLU A 137 7.22 4.18 -4.08
CA GLU A 137 7.42 5.53 -3.53
C GLU A 137 6.33 6.49 -4.00
N LYS A 138 5.96 6.49 -5.29
CA LYS A 138 5.12 7.57 -5.84
C LYS A 138 3.63 7.32 -5.70
N ILE A 139 3.18 6.06 -5.73
CA ILE A 139 1.76 5.73 -5.77
C ILE A 139 1.00 6.33 -4.58
N TRP A 140 1.61 6.28 -3.40
CA TRP A 140 1.07 6.85 -2.17
C TRP A 140 1.85 8.07 -1.68
N SER A 141 2.33 8.95 -2.57
CA SER A 141 2.99 10.22 -2.19
C SER A 141 4.09 10.05 -1.13
N ASN A 142 5.04 9.15 -1.38
CA ASN A 142 6.17 8.83 -0.49
C ASN A 142 5.78 8.21 0.86
N SER A 143 4.64 7.50 0.94
CA SER A 143 4.36 6.65 2.11
C SER A 143 5.49 5.65 2.34
N TYR A 144 6.00 5.04 1.27
CA TYR A 144 7.17 4.17 1.31
C TYR A 144 8.39 4.85 0.71
N ARG A 145 9.55 4.33 1.12
CA ARG A 145 10.83 4.49 0.46
C ARG A 145 11.35 3.09 0.13
N ALA A 146 11.76 2.85 -1.11
CA ALA A 146 12.31 1.56 -1.49
C ALA A 146 13.65 1.34 -0.77
N SER A 147 13.74 0.25 0.00
CA SER A 147 14.95 -0.09 0.75
C SER A 147 15.86 -1.00 -0.08
N PRO A 148 17.20 -0.83 -0.02
CA PRO A 148 18.12 -1.80 -0.61
C PRO A 148 18.21 -3.10 0.20
N TYR A 149 17.68 -3.11 1.44
CA TYR A 149 17.75 -4.26 2.31
C TYR A 149 16.76 -5.35 1.91
N HIS A 150 17.24 -6.58 1.96
CA HIS A 150 16.46 -7.79 1.71
C HIS A 150 15.54 -8.11 2.90
N ARG A 151 14.44 -8.83 2.62
CA ARG A 151 13.56 -9.42 3.64
C ARG A 151 14.36 -10.19 4.69
N GLY A 152 13.95 -10.10 5.96
CA GLY A 152 14.63 -10.76 7.08
C GLY A 152 15.89 -10.07 7.60
N SER A 153 16.38 -9.01 6.95
CA SER A 153 17.54 -8.23 7.41
C SER A 153 17.34 -7.52 8.76
N GLY A 154 16.10 -7.32 9.19
CA GLY A 154 15.78 -6.46 10.34
C GLY A 154 15.96 -4.96 10.05
N ARG A 155 16.16 -4.56 8.79
CA ARG A 155 16.41 -3.16 8.37
C ARG A 155 15.38 -2.60 7.39
N CYS A 156 14.34 -3.37 7.08
CA CYS A 156 13.25 -2.95 6.20
C CYS A 156 11.93 -3.58 6.65
N ILE A 157 10.83 -2.88 6.40
CA ILE A 157 9.47 -3.34 6.70
C ILE A 157 9.01 -4.31 5.62
N GLN A 158 8.44 -5.43 6.05
CA GLN A 158 7.83 -6.44 5.19
C GLN A 158 6.30 -6.26 5.19
N MET A 159 5.70 -6.20 4.00
CA MET A 159 4.25 -6.25 3.81
C MET A 159 3.74 -7.68 3.92
N TRP A 160 4.52 -8.63 3.42
CA TRP A 160 4.23 -10.06 3.48
C TRP A 160 5.16 -10.74 4.46
N PHE A 161 4.69 -11.64 5.32
CA PHE A 161 5.53 -12.47 6.18
C PHE A 161 4.78 -13.73 6.63
N ASP A 162 5.52 -14.73 7.10
CA ASP A 162 4.93 -15.92 7.69
C ASP A 162 4.57 -15.62 9.16
N PRO A 163 3.28 -15.61 9.53
CA PRO A 163 2.87 -15.27 10.89
C PRO A 163 3.31 -16.34 11.91
N THR A 164 3.61 -17.57 11.47
CA THR A 164 4.09 -18.64 12.36
C THR A 164 5.52 -18.40 12.87
N LEU A 165 6.30 -17.59 12.15
CA LEU A 165 7.65 -17.17 12.53
C LEU A 165 7.64 -15.85 13.34
N GLY A 166 6.46 -15.31 13.62
CA GLY A 166 6.27 -14.02 14.27
C GLY A 166 6.40 -12.83 13.32
N ASN A 167 5.96 -11.66 13.78
CA ASN A 167 6.00 -10.43 12.98
C ASN A 167 7.44 -9.85 12.95
N PRO A 168 8.12 -9.85 11.78
CA PRO A 168 9.51 -9.38 11.68
C PRO A 168 9.64 -7.86 11.85
N ASN A 169 8.57 -7.10 11.65
CA ASN A 169 8.57 -5.63 11.71
C ASN A 169 8.75 -5.11 13.14
N VAL A 170 8.55 -5.93 14.16
CA VAL A 170 8.84 -5.58 15.56
C VAL A 170 10.31 -5.23 15.74
N ALA A 171 11.22 -6.03 15.19
CA ALA A 171 12.66 -5.77 15.28
C ALA A 171 13.08 -4.57 14.44
N VAL A 172 12.45 -4.39 13.27
CA VAL A 172 12.71 -3.26 12.37
C VAL A 172 12.30 -1.94 13.04
N ALA A 173 11.09 -1.87 13.60
CA ALA A 173 10.62 -0.67 14.29
C ALA A 173 11.52 -0.31 15.47
N ARG A 174 11.96 -1.29 16.27
CA ARG A 174 12.91 -1.06 17.37
C ARG A 174 14.28 -0.56 16.90
N PHE A 175 14.72 -0.97 15.72
CA PHE A 175 15.98 -0.52 15.17
C PHE A 175 15.95 0.96 14.72
N TYR A 176 14.79 1.45 14.28
CA TYR A 176 14.61 2.82 13.79
C TYR A 176 13.99 3.79 14.81
N ALA A 177 13.55 3.29 15.96
CA ALA A 177 12.95 4.08 17.05
C ALA A 177 13.99 4.83 17.89
#